data_AF-A0A084VHW7-F1
#
_entry.id   AF-A0A084VHW7-F1
#
_cell.length_a   1.000
_cell.length_b   1.000
_cell.length_c   1.000
_cell.angle_alpha   90.00
_cell.angle_beta   90.00
_cell.angle_gamma   90.00
#
_symmetry.space_group_name_H-M   'P 1'
#
loop_
_entity.id
_entity.type
_entity.pdbx_description
1 polymer ?
#
loop_
_entity_poly.entity_id
_entity_poly.type
_entity_poly.pdbx_seq_one_letter_code
_entity_poly.pdbx_strand_id
1 'polypeptide(L)'
;MSADKKDVLLRLIRTYRDNPVLWDKTAIDGNVNNTTSRRTKTEAWRKLASILKEIDPDADIQSAKYKIKSLRENMRRARNRVRLRNGVKRIPKLWYYYELEFILQHEDRGLAVNDEDTDMTSNEEDSDGTDSSKPEPVLKAPSDMPSIPPLTVTVPDHDYARKLAGDLGRLDGLQYLLAEKLISDVVFAAEMRHLSVKDVTRIRQILKKK
;
A
#
# COMPACT_ATOMS: atom_id res chain seq x y z
N MET A 1 5.53 -7.39 -37.18
CA MET A 1 6.20 -8.50 -36.48
C MET A 1 5.60 -8.54 -35.08
N SER A 2 4.76 -9.54 -34.78
CA SER A 2 4.18 -9.68 -33.44
C SER A 2 5.29 -10.13 -32.51
N ALA A 3 5.77 -9.25 -31.64
CA ALA A 3 6.80 -9.60 -30.67
C ALA A 3 6.20 -10.60 -29.67
N ASP A 4 6.94 -11.66 -29.35
CA ASP A 4 6.47 -12.65 -28.39
C ASP A 4 6.20 -11.97 -27.05
N LYS A 5 4.97 -12.10 -26.56
CA LYS A 5 4.48 -11.43 -25.34
C LYS A 5 5.41 -11.64 -24.14
N LYS A 6 6.07 -12.80 -24.06
CA LYS A 6 7.04 -13.11 -23.00
C LYS A 6 8.30 -12.26 -23.11
N ASP A 7 8.83 -12.06 -24.31
CA ASP A 7 10.06 -11.31 -24.55
C ASP A 7 9.88 -9.82 -24.31
N VAL A 8 8.71 -9.27 -24.70
CA VAL A 8 8.34 -7.90 -24.37
C VAL A 8 8.24 -7.71 -22.85
N LEU A 9 7.61 -8.65 -22.14
CA LEU A 9 7.53 -8.60 -20.67
C LEU A 9 8.90 -8.77 -19.99
N LEU A 10 9.81 -9.60 -20.54
CA LEU A 10 11.19 -9.68 -20.03
C LEU A 10 11.91 -8.34 -20.17
N ARG A 11 11.80 -7.71 -21.34
CA ARG A 11 12.40 -6.41 -21.60
C ARG A 11 11.79 -5.32 -20.72
N LEU A 12 10.49 -5.38 -20.45
CA LEU A 12 9.82 -4.51 -19.49
C LEU A 12 10.43 -4.66 -18.09
N ILE A 13 10.58 -5.91 -17.61
CA ILE A 13 11.14 -6.20 -16.29
C ILE A 13 12.61 -5.76 -16.18
N ARG A 14 13.42 -6.02 -17.21
CA ARG A 14 14.83 -5.59 -17.26
C ARG A 14 14.95 -4.07 -17.26
N THR A 15 14.14 -3.40 -18.06
CA THR A 15 14.08 -1.93 -18.06
C THR A 15 13.67 -1.40 -16.69
N TYR A 16 12.71 -2.03 -16.01
CA TYR A 16 12.33 -1.64 -14.65
C TYR A 16 13.49 -1.82 -13.66
N ARG A 17 14.22 -2.94 -13.75
CA ARG A 17 15.41 -3.22 -12.94
C ARG A 17 16.51 -2.19 -13.13
N ASP A 18 16.80 -1.79 -14.37
CA ASP A 18 17.88 -0.86 -14.71
C ASP A 18 17.57 0.60 -14.34
N ASN A 19 16.34 0.91 -13.93
CA ASN A 19 15.91 2.24 -13.52
C ASN A 19 15.65 2.28 -12.00
N PRO A 20 16.69 2.38 -11.14
CA PRO A 20 16.53 2.36 -9.68
C PRO A 20 15.67 3.51 -9.14
N VAL A 21 15.55 4.61 -9.88
CA VAL A 21 14.62 5.72 -9.57
C VAL A 21 13.15 5.29 -9.43
N LEU A 22 12.80 4.10 -9.91
CA LEU A 22 11.45 3.55 -9.83
C LEU A 22 11.20 2.69 -8.58
N TRP A 23 12.24 2.20 -7.91
CA TRP A 23 12.08 1.19 -6.85
C TRP A 23 13.05 1.34 -5.67
N ASP A 24 14.14 2.09 -5.80
CA ASP A 24 15.15 2.27 -4.76
C ASP A 24 14.99 3.60 -3.99
N LYS A 25 14.66 3.53 -2.69
CA LYS A 25 14.59 4.70 -1.80
C LYS A 25 15.92 5.43 -1.66
N THR A 26 17.05 4.70 -1.67
CA THR A 26 18.37 5.32 -1.43
C THR A 26 18.80 6.23 -2.59
N ALA A 27 18.34 5.91 -3.80
CA ALA A 27 18.52 6.77 -4.98
C ALA A 27 17.67 8.05 -4.92
N ILE A 28 16.61 8.08 -4.11
CA ILE A 28 15.66 9.19 -3.99
C ILE A 28 16.07 10.14 -2.85
N ASP A 29 16.49 9.62 -1.70
CA ASP A 29 16.83 10.43 -0.51
C ASP A 29 18.16 11.19 -0.63
N GLY A 30 19.08 10.74 -1.48
CA GLY A 30 20.40 11.36 -1.64
C GLY A 30 20.44 12.65 -2.48
N ASN A 31 19.36 12.99 -3.21
CA ASN A 31 19.37 14.13 -4.14
C ASN A 31 18.34 15.20 -3.72
N VAL A 32 18.87 16.25 -3.09
CA VAL A 32 18.20 17.52 -2.79
C VAL A 32 17.77 18.16 -4.11
N ASN A 33 16.62 17.76 -4.65
CA ASN A 33 15.71 18.53 -5.53
C ASN A 33 14.60 17.61 -6.09
N ASN A 34 13.47 17.58 -5.38
CA ASN A 34 12.28 16.77 -5.66
C ASN A 34 11.74 16.93 -7.10
N THR A 35 12.00 18.04 -7.79
CA THR A 35 11.52 18.29 -9.16
C THR A 35 12.28 17.49 -10.23
N THR A 36 13.59 17.35 -10.10
CA THR A 36 14.43 16.57 -11.03
C THR A 36 14.14 15.06 -10.88
N SER A 37 13.92 14.60 -9.65
CA SER A 37 13.54 13.22 -9.34
C SER A 37 12.13 12.87 -9.86
N ARG A 38 11.17 13.79 -9.82
CA ARG A 38 9.84 13.57 -10.42
C ARG A 38 9.90 13.45 -11.94
N ARG A 39 10.66 14.32 -12.62
CA ARG A 39 10.78 14.27 -14.08
C ARG A 39 11.43 12.98 -14.56
N THR A 40 12.51 12.56 -13.90
CA THR A 40 13.23 11.32 -14.20
C THR A 40 12.38 10.07 -13.92
N LYS A 41 11.59 10.06 -12.84
CA LYS A 41 10.60 9.00 -12.56
C LYS A 41 9.54 8.91 -13.68
N THR A 42 8.98 10.03 -14.10
CA THR A 42 8.00 10.09 -15.20
C THR A 42 8.60 9.63 -16.54
N GLU A 43 9.84 10.02 -16.85
CA GLU A 43 10.54 9.57 -18.05
C GLU A 43 10.80 8.05 -18.02
N ALA A 44 11.20 7.51 -16.87
CA ALA A 44 11.40 6.07 -16.70
C ALA A 44 10.08 5.28 -16.86
N TRP A 45 8.97 5.77 -16.30
CA TRP A 45 7.64 5.19 -16.52
C TRP A 45 7.18 5.28 -17.98
N ARG A 46 7.48 6.38 -18.67
CA ARG A 46 7.16 6.54 -20.11
C ARG A 46 7.93 5.52 -20.96
N LYS A 47 9.19 5.23 -20.64
CA LYS A 47 9.97 4.17 -21.30
C LYS A 47 9.30 2.80 -21.12
N LEU A 48 8.86 2.47 -19.90
CA LEU A 48 8.13 1.23 -19.64
C LEU A 48 6.81 1.15 -20.43
N ALA A 49 6.05 2.25 -20.50
CA ALA A 49 4.83 2.31 -21.30
C ALA A 49 5.11 2.07 -22.79
N SER A 50 6.18 2.64 -23.35
CA SER A 50 6.55 2.40 -24.76
C SER A 50 6.85 0.94 -25.08
N ILE A 51 7.42 0.19 -24.13
CA ILE A 51 7.66 -1.26 -24.29
C ILE A 51 6.33 -2.01 -24.22
N LEU A 52 5.43 -1.61 -23.32
CA LEU A 52 4.13 -2.26 -23.17
C LEU A 52 3.22 -2.06 -24.40
N LYS A 53 3.40 -0.95 -25.13
CA LYS A 53 2.71 -0.67 -26.39
C LYS A 53 2.94 -1.68 -27.51
N GLU A 54 4.02 -2.47 -27.44
CA GLU A 54 4.26 -3.55 -28.39
C GLU A 54 3.28 -4.72 -28.24
N ILE A 55 2.67 -4.88 -27.06
CA ILE A 55 1.62 -5.89 -26.80
C ILE A 55 0.23 -5.26 -26.80
N ASP A 56 0.12 -4.03 -26.30
CA ASP A 56 -1.14 -3.34 -26.07
C ASP A 56 -1.03 -1.89 -26.56
N PRO A 57 -1.48 -1.58 -27.78
CA PRO A 57 -1.27 -0.27 -28.41
C PRO A 57 -1.78 0.92 -27.59
N ASP A 58 -2.82 0.71 -26.79
CA ASP A 58 -3.45 1.74 -25.95
C ASP A 58 -2.79 1.89 -24.57
N ALA A 59 -1.74 1.11 -24.29
CA ALA A 59 -1.05 1.13 -23.01
C ALA A 59 -0.47 2.52 -22.69
N ASP A 60 -0.81 3.02 -21.52
CA ASP A 60 -0.31 4.27 -20.97
C ASP A 60 0.64 4.05 -19.78
N ILE A 61 1.03 5.14 -19.12
CA ILE A 61 1.88 5.06 -17.92
C ILE A 61 1.17 4.29 -16.80
N GLN A 62 -0.16 4.41 -16.67
CA GLN A 62 -0.93 3.70 -15.66
C GLN A 62 -0.99 2.21 -15.96
N SER A 63 -1.16 1.82 -17.23
CA SER A 63 -1.06 0.42 -17.67
C SER A 63 0.30 -0.18 -17.29
N ALA A 64 1.39 0.57 -17.48
CA ALA A 64 2.73 0.12 -17.08
C ALA A 64 2.88 -0.03 -15.56
N LYS A 65 2.41 0.95 -14.78
CA LYS A 65 2.38 0.87 -13.31
C LYS A 65 1.58 -0.34 -12.82
N TYR A 66 0.36 -0.50 -13.34
CA TYR A 66 -0.51 -1.63 -13.01
C TYR A 66 0.13 -2.96 -13.39
N LYS A 67 0.77 -3.03 -14.56
CA LYS A 67 1.48 -4.23 -15.00
C LYS A 67 2.60 -4.61 -14.05
N ILE A 68 3.45 -3.66 -13.67
CA ILE A 68 4.54 -3.89 -12.70
C ILE A 68 3.97 -4.30 -11.34
N LYS A 69 2.91 -3.63 -10.86
CA LYS A 69 2.22 -3.99 -9.61
C LYS A 69 1.71 -5.43 -9.65
N SER A 70 1.03 -5.82 -10.73
CA SER A 70 0.50 -7.17 -10.95
C SER A 70 1.63 -8.21 -11.00
N LEU A 71 2.73 -7.91 -11.68
CA LEU A 71 3.91 -8.79 -11.75
C LEU A 71 4.57 -8.98 -10.37
N ARG A 72 4.78 -7.90 -9.61
CA ARG A 72 5.31 -7.93 -8.24
C ARG A 72 4.43 -8.76 -7.31
N GLU A 73 3.12 -8.54 -7.36
CA GLU A 73 2.16 -9.26 -6.53
C GLU A 73 2.09 -10.75 -6.89
N ASN A 74 2.09 -11.09 -8.19
CA ASN A 74 2.14 -12.48 -8.63
C ASN A 74 3.42 -13.19 -8.17
N MET A 75 4.57 -12.52 -8.24
CA MET A 75 5.83 -13.03 -7.72
C MET A 75 5.78 -13.20 -6.19
N ARG A 76 5.24 -12.24 -5.43
CA ARG A 76 5.07 -12.33 -3.97
C ARG A 76 4.20 -13.52 -3.58
N ARG A 77 3.06 -13.71 -4.24
CA ARG A 77 2.20 -14.89 -4.05
C ARG A 77 2.93 -16.18 -4.41
N ALA A 78 3.72 -16.16 -5.48
CA ALA A 78 4.53 -17.31 -5.88
C ALA A 78 5.58 -17.67 -4.81
N ARG A 79 6.21 -16.67 -4.18
CA ARG A 79 7.11 -16.83 -3.01
C ARG A 79 6.35 -17.39 -1.80
N ASN A 80 5.18 -16.84 -1.46
CA ASN A 80 4.41 -17.30 -0.28
C ASN A 80 3.82 -18.70 -0.44
N ARG A 81 3.59 -19.16 -1.68
CA ARG A 81 3.23 -20.56 -1.98
C ARG A 81 4.40 -21.53 -1.74
N VAL A 82 5.63 -21.03 -1.65
CA VAL A 82 6.79 -21.79 -1.15
C VAL A 82 6.68 -21.87 0.37
N ARG A 83 5.69 -22.63 0.87
CA ARG A 83 5.76 -23.13 2.23
C ARG A 83 6.93 -24.10 2.31
N LEU A 84 7.77 -23.97 3.33
CA LEU A 84 8.74 -25.02 3.71
C LEU A 84 7.95 -26.29 4.06
N ARG A 85 7.58 -27.08 3.07
CA ARG A 85 7.35 -28.51 3.28
C ARG A 85 8.74 -29.12 3.31
N ASN A 86 9.22 -29.44 4.50
CA ASN A 86 10.45 -30.21 4.75
C ASN A 86 11.78 -29.44 4.62
N GLY A 87 11.81 -28.13 4.84
CA GLY A 87 13.07 -27.37 4.84
C GLY A 87 13.67 -27.07 3.45
N VAL A 88 13.05 -27.55 2.37
CA VAL A 88 13.53 -27.33 0.99
C VAL A 88 12.83 -26.11 0.39
N LYS A 89 13.60 -25.06 0.06
CA LYS A 89 13.13 -23.87 -0.66
C LYS A 89 12.70 -24.28 -2.08
N ARG A 90 11.40 -24.49 -2.33
CA ARG A 90 10.90 -24.72 -3.69
C ARG A 90 11.04 -23.45 -4.52
N ILE A 91 11.63 -23.58 -5.70
CA ILE A 91 11.70 -22.50 -6.69
C ILE A 91 10.30 -22.33 -7.30
N PRO A 92 9.72 -21.12 -7.33
CA PRO A 92 8.43 -20.91 -7.99
C PRO A 92 8.50 -21.16 -9.50
N LYS A 93 7.47 -21.81 -10.07
CA LYS A 93 7.35 -22.09 -11.53
C LYS A 93 7.15 -20.83 -12.40
N LEU A 94 7.35 -19.64 -11.85
CA LEU A 94 7.08 -18.39 -12.54
C LEU A 94 8.28 -18.05 -13.43
N TRP A 95 8.05 -17.98 -14.75
CA TRP A 95 9.14 -17.91 -15.73
C TRP A 95 9.99 -16.63 -15.65
N TYR A 96 9.45 -15.55 -15.08
CA TYR A 96 10.18 -14.29 -14.82
C TYR A 96 10.60 -14.12 -13.36
N TYR A 97 10.50 -15.17 -12.53
CA TYR A 97 10.74 -15.08 -11.10
C TYR A 97 12.10 -14.49 -10.75
N TYR A 98 13.17 -15.00 -11.37
CA TYR A 98 14.54 -14.56 -11.11
C TYR A 98 14.79 -13.11 -11.52
N GLU A 99 14.05 -12.62 -12.52
CA GLU A 99 14.23 -11.25 -13.01
C GLU A 99 13.59 -10.20 -12.08
N LEU A 100 12.67 -10.59 -11.20
CA LEU A 100 12.09 -9.71 -10.16
C LEU A 100 12.63 -9.99 -8.75
N GLU A 101 13.54 -10.96 -8.58
CA GLU A 101 14.06 -11.34 -7.27
C GLU A 101 14.81 -10.19 -6.58
N PHE A 102 15.42 -9.27 -7.34
CA PHE A 102 16.09 -8.09 -6.80
C PHE A 102 15.16 -7.20 -5.97
N ILE A 103 13.87 -7.12 -6.34
CA ILE A 103 12.86 -6.34 -5.62
C ILE A 103 12.59 -6.97 -4.25
N LEU A 104 12.52 -8.31 -4.17
CA LEU A 104 12.30 -9.02 -2.91
C LEU A 104 13.47 -8.80 -1.94
N GLN A 105 14.70 -8.85 -2.44
CA GLN A 105 15.89 -8.58 -1.62
C GLN A 105 15.91 -7.15 -1.08
N HIS A 106 15.28 -6.22 -1.80
CA HIS A 106 15.18 -4.81 -1.41
C HIS A 106 14.00 -4.55 -0.45
N GLU A 107 12.84 -5.18 -0.69
CA GLU A 107 11.67 -5.20 0.20
C GLU A 107 12.02 -5.82 1.57
N ASP A 108 12.71 -6.96 1.61
CA ASP A 108 13.13 -7.63 2.84
C ASP A 108 14.11 -6.78 3.69
N ARG A 109 14.80 -5.81 3.08
CA ARG A 109 15.71 -4.86 3.75
C ARG A 109 15.00 -3.58 4.22
N GLY A 110 13.69 -3.47 4.04
CA GLY A 110 12.90 -2.27 4.39
C GLY A 110 13.06 -1.09 3.41
N LEU A 111 13.73 -1.29 2.29
CA LEU A 111 14.11 -0.21 1.37
C LEU A 111 13.05 0.07 0.29
N ALA A 112 11.97 -0.71 0.18
CA ALA A 112 11.00 -0.57 -0.90
C ALA A 112 10.08 0.64 -0.74
N VAL A 113 9.95 1.46 -1.78
CA VAL A 113 9.05 2.63 -1.84
C VAL A 113 7.60 2.16 -1.70
N ASN A 114 6.85 2.72 -0.75
CA ASN A 114 5.39 2.56 -0.72
C ASN A 114 4.84 3.33 -1.92
N ASP A 115 4.29 2.62 -2.91
CA ASP A 115 3.57 3.20 -4.05
C ASP A 115 2.19 3.75 -3.58
N GLU A 116 2.19 4.58 -2.53
CA GLU A 116 1.04 5.39 -2.13
C GLU A 116 0.97 6.65 -3.00
N ASP A 117 0.91 6.45 -4.32
CA ASP A 117 0.23 7.40 -5.19
C ASP A 117 -1.22 6.92 -5.25
N THR A 118 -2.04 7.45 -4.35
CA THR A 118 -3.49 7.25 -4.28
C THR A 118 -4.12 7.75 -5.58
N ASP A 119 -4.47 6.83 -6.48
CA ASP A 119 -5.52 7.06 -7.48
C ASP A 119 -6.38 5.80 -7.57
N MET A 120 -7.54 5.89 -6.93
CA MET A 120 -8.61 4.91 -6.93
C MET A 120 -9.45 5.13 -8.18
N THR A 121 -9.46 4.17 -9.09
CA THR A 121 -10.69 3.81 -9.82
C THR A 121 -10.72 2.30 -9.99
N SER A 122 -11.26 1.65 -8.97
CA SER A 122 -11.94 0.37 -9.09
C SER A 122 -13.19 0.57 -9.95
N ASN A 123 -13.29 -0.11 -11.08
CA ASN A 123 -14.58 -0.52 -11.62
C ASN A 123 -14.60 -2.04 -11.68
N GLU A 124 -15.48 -2.57 -10.85
CA GLU A 124 -15.95 -3.95 -10.82
C GLU A 124 -16.88 -4.16 -12.03
N GLU A 125 -16.67 -5.25 -12.77
CA GLU A 125 -17.69 -5.80 -13.68
C GLU A 125 -18.26 -7.06 -13.02
N ASP A 126 -19.58 -7.01 -12.77
CA ASP A 126 -20.61 -8.06 -12.85
C ASP A 126 -21.70 -7.74 -11.80
N SER A 127 -22.81 -7.10 -12.17
CA SER A 127 -23.98 -7.58 -12.92
C SER A 127 -25.13 -7.98 -11.98
N ASP A 128 -26.32 -7.46 -12.32
CA ASP A 128 -27.68 -7.84 -11.88
C ASP A 128 -28.14 -7.28 -10.52
N GLY A 129 -29.24 -6.52 -10.35
CA GLY A 129 -30.32 -6.10 -11.23
C GLY A 129 -31.49 -5.63 -10.33
N THR A 130 -32.21 -4.56 -10.73
CA THR A 130 -33.55 -4.12 -10.24
C THR A 130 -33.64 -3.58 -8.78
N ASP A 131 -34.46 -2.60 -8.39
CA ASP A 131 -35.50 -1.79 -9.03
C ASP A 131 -35.87 -0.60 -8.10
N SER A 132 -36.17 0.54 -8.71
CA SER A 132 -37.19 1.55 -8.33
C SER A 132 -37.23 2.30 -6.98
N SER A 133 -37.31 3.63 -7.15
CA SER A 133 -38.22 4.57 -6.48
C SER A 133 -37.74 5.45 -5.32
N LYS A 134 -37.33 6.67 -5.69
CA LYS A 134 -37.63 7.94 -4.99
C LYS A 134 -39.14 8.26 -5.20
N PRO A 135 -39.93 8.84 -4.25
CA PRO A 135 -39.73 10.21 -3.75
C PRO A 135 -40.05 10.51 -2.26
N GLU A 136 -39.44 11.61 -1.78
CA GLU A 136 -39.75 12.29 -0.52
C GLU A 136 -41.20 12.80 -0.47
N PRO A 137 -41.74 13.06 0.74
CA PRO A 137 -42.12 14.45 1.02
C PRO A 137 -41.81 14.95 2.44
N VAL A 138 -41.64 16.27 2.47
CA VAL A 138 -41.36 17.21 3.56
C VAL A 138 -42.46 17.23 4.62
N LEU A 139 -42.09 17.19 5.92
CA LEU A 139 -42.90 17.75 7.01
C LEU A 139 -42.02 18.53 8.00
N LYS A 140 -42.44 19.78 8.26
CA LYS A 140 -41.84 20.75 9.19
C LYS A 140 -42.23 20.43 10.65
N ALA A 141 -41.23 20.61 11.52
CA ALA A 141 -41.18 20.88 12.97
C ALA A 141 -42.44 20.71 13.85
N PRO A 142 -42.24 20.23 15.09
CA PRO A 142 -42.23 21.18 16.20
C PRO A 142 -41.00 21.08 17.11
N SER A 143 -40.59 22.28 17.53
CA SER A 143 -39.72 22.61 18.65
C SER A 143 -40.06 21.84 19.93
N ASP A 144 -39.10 21.07 20.44
CA ASP A 144 -38.71 20.99 21.85
C ASP A 144 -37.88 19.71 22.07
N MET A 145 -36.57 19.82 21.80
CA MET A 145 -35.57 18.85 22.24
C MET A 145 -34.42 19.66 22.86
N PRO A 146 -33.94 19.29 24.06
CA PRO A 146 -32.82 19.98 24.69
C PRO A 146 -31.62 19.91 23.74
N SER A 147 -31.05 21.07 23.45
CA SER A 147 -29.86 21.24 22.63
C SER A 147 -28.73 20.40 23.23
N ILE A 148 -28.50 19.22 22.66
CA ILE A 148 -27.26 18.49 22.87
C ILE A 148 -26.20 19.36 22.19
N PRO A 149 -25.21 19.91 22.92
CA PRO A 149 -24.13 20.64 22.28
C PRO A 149 -23.47 19.67 21.28
N PRO A 150 -23.19 20.10 20.03
CA PRO A 150 -22.43 19.28 19.12
C PRO A 150 -21.15 18.91 19.86
N LEU A 151 -20.94 17.60 20.06
CA LEU A 151 -19.63 17.08 20.48
C LEU A 151 -18.67 17.59 19.42
N THR A 152 -18.00 18.69 19.74
CA THR A 152 -16.86 19.17 19.01
C THR A 152 -15.90 17.99 19.04
N VAL A 153 -15.80 17.30 17.90
CA VAL A 153 -14.65 16.45 17.64
C VAL A 153 -13.49 17.42 17.59
N THR A 154 -12.91 17.70 18.76
CA THR A 154 -11.60 18.30 18.87
C THR A 154 -10.69 17.33 18.15
N VAL A 155 -10.32 17.67 16.91
CA VAL A 155 -9.20 17.03 16.22
C VAL A 155 -8.07 17.00 17.25
N PRO A 156 -7.56 15.83 17.67
CA PRO A 156 -6.58 15.77 18.74
C PRO A 156 -5.39 16.64 18.38
N ASP A 157 -5.05 17.58 19.25
CA ASP A 157 -3.94 18.51 19.06
C ASP A 157 -2.69 17.74 18.60
N HIS A 158 -2.03 18.22 17.55
CA HIS A 158 -0.78 17.67 17.02
C HIS A 158 0.32 17.52 18.09
N ASP A 159 0.17 18.20 19.22
CA ASP A 159 1.02 18.11 20.40
C ASP A 159 1.10 16.69 20.98
N TYR A 160 -0.01 15.94 20.96
CA TYR A 160 0.02 14.55 21.43
C TYR A 160 0.85 13.65 20.51
N ALA A 161 0.72 13.82 19.20
CA ALA A 161 1.50 13.07 18.21
C ALA A 161 3.01 13.38 18.35
N ARG A 162 3.36 14.65 18.58
CA ARG A 162 4.75 15.06 18.79
C ARG A 162 5.34 14.48 20.08
N LYS A 163 4.56 14.49 21.17
CA LYS A 163 4.97 13.86 22.43
C LYS A 163 5.16 12.36 22.27
N LEU A 164 4.20 11.67 21.64
CA LEU A 164 4.25 10.24 21.37
C LEU A 164 5.47 9.86 20.54
N ALA A 165 5.81 10.63 19.50
CA ALA A 165 7.01 10.42 18.70
C ALA A 165 8.29 10.53 19.55
N GLY A 166 8.36 11.51 20.46
CA GLY A 166 9.46 11.65 21.41
C GLY A 166 9.54 10.53 22.44
N ASP A 167 8.41 9.96 22.88
CA ASP A 167 8.36 8.80 23.78
C ASP A 167 8.79 7.51 23.05
N LEU A 168 8.31 7.29 21.82
CA LEU A 168 8.69 6.14 20.99
C LEU A 168 10.19 6.16 20.67
N GLY A 169 10.76 7.30 20.30
CA GLY A 169 12.19 7.42 19.99
C GLY A 169 13.14 7.15 21.17
N ARG A 170 12.61 7.06 22.40
CA ARG A 170 13.36 6.70 23.62
C ARG A 170 13.29 5.21 23.97
N LEU A 171 12.50 4.42 23.25
CA LEU A 171 12.39 2.98 23.48
C LEU A 171 13.60 2.22 22.88
N ASP A 172 13.97 1.12 23.54
CA ASP A 172 14.93 0.16 22.96
C ASP A 172 14.36 -0.49 21.68
N GLY A 173 15.22 -0.90 20.75
CA GLY A 173 14.83 -1.23 19.37
C GLY A 173 13.73 -2.30 19.28
N LEU A 174 13.77 -3.31 20.13
CA LEU A 174 12.73 -4.35 20.18
C LEU A 174 11.41 -3.81 20.75
N GLN A 175 11.47 -2.94 21.76
CA GLN A 175 10.29 -2.30 22.35
C GLN A 175 9.66 -1.29 21.39
N TYR A 176 10.48 -0.58 20.61
CA TYR A 176 10.02 0.29 19.55
C TYR A 176 9.20 -0.48 18.51
N LEU A 177 9.76 -1.59 17.99
CA LEU A 177 9.08 -2.39 16.96
C LEU A 177 7.76 -2.99 17.47
N LEU A 178 7.74 -3.46 18.72
CA LEU A 178 6.51 -3.96 19.35
C LEU A 178 5.48 -2.83 19.55
N ALA A 179 5.91 -1.66 20.01
CA ALA A 179 5.02 -0.52 20.21
C ALA A 179 4.44 -0.02 18.88
N GLU A 180 5.27 0.12 17.85
CA GLU A 180 4.86 0.50 16.49
C GLU A 180 3.81 -0.48 15.95
N LYS A 181 4.09 -1.79 16.04
CA LYS A 181 3.17 -2.82 15.58
C LYS A 181 1.82 -2.77 16.30
N LEU A 182 1.83 -2.59 17.62
CA LEU A 182 0.61 -2.49 18.43
C LEU A 182 -0.21 -1.24 18.07
N ILE A 183 0.46 -0.10 17.85
CA ILE A 183 -0.21 1.14 17.43
C ILE A 183 -0.88 0.93 16.07
N SER A 184 -0.16 0.36 15.09
CA SER A 184 -0.72 0.08 13.77
C SER A 184 -1.94 -0.85 13.83
N ASP A 185 -1.87 -1.92 14.63
CA ASP A 185 -2.98 -2.87 14.75
C ASP A 185 -4.21 -2.26 15.42
N VAL A 186 -4.02 -1.38 16.42
CA VAL A 186 -5.12 -0.66 17.07
C VAL A 186 -5.77 0.34 16.13
N VAL A 187 -4.97 1.09 15.36
CA VAL A 187 -5.49 2.03 14.35
C VAL A 187 -6.28 1.27 13.29
N PHE A 188 -5.74 0.18 12.76
CA PHE A 188 -6.43 -0.66 11.80
C PHE A 188 -7.75 -1.22 12.36
N ALA A 189 -7.77 -1.73 13.59
CA ALA A 189 -9.00 -2.20 14.23
C ALA A 189 -10.04 -1.07 14.43
N ALA A 190 -9.59 0.16 14.69
CA ALA A 190 -10.44 1.33 14.81
C ALA A 190 -11.07 1.72 13.47
N GLU A 191 -10.29 1.74 12.39
CA GLU A 191 -10.77 2.00 11.02
C GLU A 191 -11.84 1.00 10.61
N MET A 192 -11.64 -0.28 10.96
CA MET A 192 -12.60 -1.36 10.71
C MET A 192 -13.83 -1.32 11.63
N ARG A 193 -13.99 -0.31 12.50
CA ARG A 193 -15.06 -0.19 13.53
C ARG A 193 -15.18 -1.41 14.44
N HIS A 194 -14.08 -2.14 14.62
CA HIS A 194 -14.01 -3.34 15.47
C HIS A 194 -13.36 -3.07 16.83
N LEU A 195 -12.85 -1.86 17.06
CA LEU A 195 -12.23 -1.49 18.32
C LEU A 195 -13.28 -1.38 19.44
N SER A 196 -13.22 -2.28 20.42
CA SER A 196 -14.13 -2.32 21.56
C SER A 196 -13.46 -1.85 22.85
N VAL A 197 -14.28 -1.40 23.81
CA VAL A 197 -13.83 -1.07 25.19
C VAL A 197 -13.14 -2.26 25.87
N LYS A 198 -13.52 -3.49 25.49
CA LYS A 198 -12.89 -4.73 25.97
C LYS A 198 -11.40 -4.80 25.60
N ASP A 199 -11.02 -4.30 24.42
CA ASP A 199 -9.65 -4.34 23.91
C ASP A 199 -8.73 -3.38 24.66
N VAL A 200 -9.24 -2.20 25.02
CA VAL A 200 -8.53 -1.19 25.84
C VAL A 200 -8.19 -1.73 27.23
N THR A 201 -9.05 -2.60 27.78
CA THR A 201 -8.91 -3.10 29.16
C THR A 201 -7.83 -4.19 29.27
N ARG A 202 -7.49 -4.85 28.16
CA ARG A 202 -6.53 -5.97 28.11
C ARG A 202 -5.08 -5.54 28.37
N ILE A 203 -4.69 -4.34 27.90
CA ILE A 203 -3.34 -3.78 28.12
C ILE A 203 -3.13 -3.44 29.62
N ARG A 204 -4.15 -2.91 30.29
CA ARG A 204 -4.08 -2.58 31.73
C ARG A 204 -3.87 -3.80 32.63
N GLN A 205 -4.33 -4.98 32.21
CA GLN A 205 -4.17 -6.21 33.00
C GLN A 205 -2.72 -6.75 32.98
N ILE A 206 -1.97 -6.49 31.91
CA ILE A 206 -0.55 -6.88 31.78
C ILE A 206 0.31 -6.10 32.78
N LEU A 207 -0.01 -4.82 33.02
CA LEU A 207 0.72 -3.94 33.94
C LEU A 207 0.41 -4.21 35.43
N LYS A 208 -0.71 -4.88 35.74
CA LYS A 208 -1.13 -5.20 37.12
C LYS A 208 -0.64 -6.55 37.65
N LYS A 209 -0.03 -7.37 36.80
CA LYS A 209 0.53 -8.70 37.17
C LYS A 209 2.01 -8.65 37.56
N LYS A 210 2.54 -7.47 37.85
CA LYS A 210 3.90 -7.26 38.34
C LYS A 210 3.88 -6.86 39.80
#